data_AF-E0I869-F1
#
_entry.id   AF-E0I869-F1
#
_cell.length_a   1.000
_cell.length_b   1.000
_cell.length_c   1.000
_cell.angle_alpha   90.00
_cell.angle_beta   90.00
_cell.angle_gamma   90.00
#
_symmetry.space_group_name_H-M   'P 1'
#
loop_
_entity.id
_entity.type
_entity.pdbx_description
1 polymer ?
#
loop_
_entity_poly.entity_id
_entity_poly.type
_entity_poly.pdbx_seq_one_letter_code
_entity_poly.pdbx_strand_id
1 'polypeptide(L)'
;MKRIMVILLLFIIVRPAVSVSVAADELKHPSYSIVIDNEELKLDEKPFLRAGTTMIPMRAIFERLGLHAVWNAQTKQITASNDERKLVLTVGSRDAAVNGVKTSMPLAPAVINNVTYVPLRFVSDASGGNVEFYDGYDVVWVLSAKQDQLFSAIMFEDLKEVERLLAIGADPTVPIGPAGPEWFVFANGSIPLYELFLKYGMDINYYSQEWHGSTLLTSAITAGRPDAVAFLLEKGADPELTERNGFTPLELARYWQKQIEDGYTNIIDESLTPTVEDYDAIIRMLEEEIAAKK
;
A
#
# COMPACT_ATOMS: atom_id res chain seq x y z
N MET A 1 -25.77 -69.98 65.65
CA MET A 1 -24.83 -69.76 64.52
C MET A 1 -25.01 -68.33 64.01
N LYS A 2 -23.93 -67.54 63.99
CA LYS A 2 -23.92 -66.08 63.81
C LYS A 2 -24.41 -65.67 62.42
N ARG A 3 -25.36 -64.73 62.32
CA ARG A 3 -25.75 -64.10 61.05
C ARG A 3 -24.77 -62.96 60.76
N ILE A 4 -23.92 -63.13 59.74
CA ILE A 4 -22.98 -62.11 59.26
C ILE A 4 -23.75 -61.17 58.35
N MET A 5 -23.85 -59.90 58.75
CA MET A 5 -24.45 -58.83 57.95
C MET A 5 -23.34 -58.22 57.08
N VAL A 6 -23.40 -58.44 55.77
CA VAL A 6 -22.48 -57.85 54.79
C VAL A 6 -22.97 -56.43 54.48
N ILE A 7 -22.25 -55.41 54.96
CA ILE A 7 -22.48 -54.02 54.57
C ILE A 7 -21.68 -53.77 53.29
N LEU A 8 -22.37 -53.64 52.15
CA LEU A 8 -21.79 -53.15 50.91
C LEU A 8 -21.56 -51.64 51.03
N LEU A 9 -20.31 -51.23 51.24
CA LEU A 9 -19.85 -49.85 51.13
C LEU A 9 -19.73 -49.49 49.64
N LEU A 10 -20.71 -48.75 49.11
CA LEU A 10 -20.61 -48.08 47.82
C LEU A 10 -19.62 -46.91 47.96
N PHE A 11 -18.40 -47.07 47.44
CA PHE A 11 -17.50 -45.95 47.19
C PHE A 11 -18.03 -45.15 46.00
N ILE A 12 -18.77 -44.06 46.27
CA ILE A 12 -19.02 -43.03 45.27
C ILE A 12 -17.70 -42.28 45.08
N ILE A 13 -16.97 -42.62 44.02
CA ILE A 13 -15.82 -41.83 43.57
C ILE A 13 -16.38 -40.54 42.97
N VAL A 14 -16.48 -39.49 43.78
CA VAL A 14 -16.68 -38.13 43.28
C VAL A 14 -15.39 -37.76 42.55
N ARG A 15 -15.38 -37.88 41.22
CA ARG A 15 -14.30 -37.31 40.42
C ARG A 15 -14.36 -35.80 40.59
N PRO A 16 -13.30 -35.12 41.05
CA PRO A 16 -13.27 -33.67 40.94
C PRO A 16 -13.40 -33.34 39.45
N ALA A 17 -14.41 -32.53 39.11
CA ALA A 17 -14.49 -31.95 37.79
C ALA A 17 -13.22 -31.12 37.60
N VAL A 18 -12.28 -31.65 36.81
CA VAL A 18 -11.16 -30.84 36.33
C VAL A 18 -11.81 -29.73 35.54
N SER A 19 -11.84 -28.55 36.15
CA SER A 19 -12.16 -27.32 35.45
C SER A 19 -11.00 -27.12 34.49
N VAL A 20 -11.14 -27.56 33.25
CA VAL A 20 -10.27 -27.08 32.19
C VAL A 20 -10.62 -25.61 32.07
N SER A 21 -9.89 -24.74 32.78
CA SER A 21 -9.83 -23.36 32.35
C SER A 21 -9.22 -23.45 30.97
N VAL A 22 -10.02 -23.17 29.94
CA VAL A 22 -9.45 -22.76 28.66
C VAL A 22 -8.60 -21.56 29.03
N ALA A 23 -7.29 -21.77 29.16
CA ALA A 23 -6.36 -20.65 29.19
C ALA A 23 -6.78 -19.80 27.99
N ALA A 24 -7.06 -18.52 28.23
CA ALA A 24 -7.22 -17.58 27.14
C ALA A 24 -5.99 -17.80 26.26
N ASP A 25 -6.18 -18.45 25.11
CA ASP A 25 -5.12 -18.74 24.15
C ASP A 25 -4.35 -17.43 24.02
N GLU A 26 -3.08 -17.43 24.38
CA GLU A 26 -2.24 -16.26 24.24
C GLU A 26 -2.30 -15.92 22.75
N LEU A 27 -3.04 -14.86 22.40
CA LEU A 27 -3.42 -14.60 21.02
C LEU A 27 -2.12 -14.46 20.23
N LYS A 28 -1.90 -15.34 19.25
CA LYS A 28 -0.69 -15.28 18.45
C LYS A 28 -0.70 -13.97 17.66
N HIS A 29 0.20 -13.06 17.99
CA HIS A 29 0.34 -11.80 17.27
C HIS A 29 1.17 -12.01 16.00
N PRO A 30 0.85 -11.34 14.88
CA PRO A 30 1.72 -11.34 13.72
C PRO A 30 3.06 -10.69 14.05
N SER A 31 4.14 -11.19 13.46
CA SER A 31 5.49 -10.59 13.57
C SER A 31 5.67 -9.39 12.66
N TYR A 32 4.79 -9.23 11.68
CA TYR A 32 4.85 -8.17 10.67
C TYR A 32 4.10 -6.91 11.10
N SER A 33 4.58 -5.78 10.59
CA SER A 33 3.86 -4.50 10.63
C SER A 33 2.75 -4.48 9.58
N ILE A 34 1.78 -3.57 9.75
CA ILE A 34 0.72 -3.33 8.77
C ILE A 34 0.90 -1.90 8.29
N VAL A 35 1.09 -1.72 7.00
CA VAL A 35 1.25 -0.41 6.35
C VAL A 35 0.03 -0.17 5.47
N ILE A 36 -0.56 1.02 5.57
CA ILE A 36 -1.67 1.46 4.70
C ILE A 36 -1.23 2.75 4.03
N ASP A 37 -1.26 2.80 2.69
CA ASP A 37 -0.86 3.96 1.90
C ASP A 37 0.50 4.54 2.34
N ASN A 38 1.51 3.67 2.47
CA ASN A 38 2.87 3.97 2.95
C ASN A 38 3.00 4.47 4.40
N GLU A 39 1.94 4.44 5.19
CA GLU A 39 2.01 4.79 6.61
C GLU A 39 1.73 3.58 7.50
N GLU A 40 2.64 3.29 8.41
CA GLU A 40 2.46 2.24 9.42
C GLU A 40 1.19 2.50 10.24
N LEU A 41 0.35 1.48 10.33
CA LEU A 41 -0.89 1.51 11.09
C LEU A 41 -0.61 1.37 12.58
N LYS A 42 -0.68 2.50 13.29
CA LYS A 42 -0.63 2.52 14.74
C LYS A 42 -1.95 1.99 15.31
N LEU A 43 -1.85 0.99 16.16
CA LEU A 43 -2.99 0.31 16.79
C LEU A 43 -2.87 0.36 18.30
N ASP A 44 -3.92 0.84 18.97
CA ASP A 44 -4.03 0.74 20.43
C ASP A 44 -4.09 -0.74 20.87
N GLU A 45 -4.78 -1.55 20.07
CA GLU A 45 -5.01 -2.97 20.32
C GLU A 45 -4.35 -3.81 19.24
N LYS A 46 -3.51 -4.76 19.65
CA LYS A 46 -2.70 -5.53 18.70
C LYS A 46 -3.57 -6.44 17.82
N PRO A 47 -3.23 -6.58 16.53
CA PRO A 47 -3.85 -7.59 15.67
C PRO A 47 -3.41 -8.98 16.14
N PHE A 48 -4.16 -10.01 15.76
CA PHE A 48 -3.81 -11.40 16.06
C PHE A 48 -4.14 -12.34 14.91
N LEU A 49 -3.48 -13.49 14.88
CA LEU A 49 -3.73 -14.58 13.96
C LEU A 49 -4.71 -15.56 14.58
N ARG A 50 -5.76 -15.90 13.82
CA ARG A 50 -6.68 -16.98 14.16
C ARG A 50 -7.02 -17.76 12.91
N ALA A 51 -6.75 -19.07 12.94
CA ALA A 51 -6.96 -19.96 11.79
C ALA A 51 -6.33 -19.41 10.48
N GLY A 52 -5.09 -18.90 10.57
CA GLY A 52 -4.38 -18.32 9.43
C GLY A 52 -4.89 -16.96 8.95
N THR A 53 -5.89 -16.37 9.61
CA THR A 53 -6.45 -15.06 9.27
C THR A 53 -5.97 -13.99 10.25
N THR A 54 -5.49 -12.86 9.73
CA THR A 54 -5.17 -11.66 10.51
C THR A 54 -6.46 -10.94 10.89
N MET A 55 -6.71 -10.90 12.20
CA MET A 55 -7.83 -10.21 12.82
C MET A 55 -7.34 -8.87 13.35
N ILE A 56 -7.96 -7.79 12.89
CA ILE A 56 -7.53 -6.41 13.19
C ILE A 56 -8.69 -5.60 13.80
N PRO A 57 -8.41 -4.65 14.73
CA PRO A 57 -9.45 -3.78 15.26
C PRO A 57 -10.21 -3.04 14.15
N MET A 58 -11.54 -3.16 14.15
CA MET A 58 -12.36 -2.69 13.03
C MET A 58 -12.23 -1.19 12.77
N ARG A 59 -12.13 -0.37 13.83
CA ARG A 59 -12.19 1.09 13.70
C ARG A 59 -10.97 1.61 12.95
N ALA A 60 -9.79 1.18 13.38
CA ALA A 60 -8.52 1.58 12.79
C ALA A 60 -8.44 1.26 11.30
N ILE A 61 -8.83 0.04 10.89
CA ILE A 61 -8.77 -0.35 9.48
C ILE A 61 -9.79 0.39 8.62
N PHE A 62 -11.05 0.51 9.06
CA PHE A 62 -12.08 1.19 8.26
C PHE A 62 -11.80 2.69 8.13
N GLU A 63 -11.38 3.35 9.21
CA GLU A 63 -11.04 4.77 9.19
C GLU A 63 -9.90 5.06 8.22
N ARG A 64 -8.83 4.24 8.26
CA ARG A 64 -7.67 4.41 7.37
C ARG A 64 -7.99 4.10 5.91
N LEU A 65 -8.93 3.21 5.64
CA LEU A 65 -9.45 2.96 4.28
C LEU A 65 -10.50 3.98 3.82
N GLY A 66 -10.80 5.00 4.64
CA GLY A 66 -11.75 6.06 4.31
C GLY A 66 -13.22 5.64 4.40
N LEU A 67 -13.56 4.62 5.19
CA LEU A 67 -14.93 4.20 5.45
C LEU A 67 -15.38 4.61 6.85
N HIS A 68 -16.57 5.20 6.94
CA HIS A 68 -17.21 5.45 8.23
C HIS A 68 -17.87 4.17 8.75
N ALA A 69 -17.36 3.63 9.87
CA ALA A 69 -17.86 2.39 10.46
C ALA A 69 -18.78 2.63 11.68
N VAL A 70 -19.97 2.06 11.62
CA VAL A 70 -21.00 2.09 12.68
C VAL A 70 -21.23 0.69 13.23
N TRP A 71 -21.18 0.54 14.56
CA TRP A 71 -21.50 -0.68 15.27
C TRP A 71 -22.93 -0.64 15.82
N ASN A 72 -23.73 -1.67 15.51
CA ASN A 72 -25.04 -1.89 16.11
C ASN A 72 -24.97 -3.09 17.06
N ALA A 73 -25.05 -2.81 18.37
CA ALA A 73 -24.95 -3.85 19.40
C ALA A 73 -26.14 -4.82 19.43
N GLN A 74 -27.35 -4.37 19.03
CA GLN A 74 -28.56 -5.20 19.05
C GLN A 74 -28.52 -6.27 17.96
N THR A 75 -28.17 -5.86 16.74
CA THR A 75 -28.07 -6.77 15.58
C THR A 75 -26.69 -7.40 15.45
N LYS A 76 -25.72 -6.96 16.25
CA LYS A 76 -24.31 -7.31 16.15
C LYS A 76 -23.73 -7.03 14.76
N GLN A 77 -24.23 -5.99 14.11
CA GLN A 77 -23.80 -5.60 12.76
C GLN A 77 -22.80 -4.46 12.78
N ILE A 78 -21.83 -4.56 11.88
CA ILE A 78 -20.90 -3.51 11.51
C ILE A 78 -21.35 -3.01 10.13
N THR A 79 -21.65 -1.73 10.00
CA THR A 79 -21.88 -1.09 8.70
C THR A 79 -20.77 -0.09 8.45
N ALA A 80 -19.96 -0.32 7.42
CA ALA A 80 -18.89 0.59 7.01
C ALA A 80 -19.17 1.13 5.61
N SER A 81 -19.12 2.44 5.40
CA SER A 81 -19.42 3.02 4.09
C SER A 81 -18.74 4.35 3.80
N ASN A 82 -18.58 4.62 2.52
CA ASN A 82 -18.29 5.93 1.93
C ASN A 82 -19.19 6.13 0.69
N ASP A 83 -18.86 7.07 -0.19
CA ASP A 83 -19.67 7.37 -1.38
C ASP A 83 -19.69 6.23 -2.43
N GLU A 84 -18.67 5.35 -2.43
CA GLU A 84 -18.48 4.31 -3.46
C GLU A 84 -18.74 2.88 -2.96
N ARG A 85 -18.69 2.68 -1.64
CA ARG A 85 -18.69 1.35 -1.02
C ARG A 85 -19.55 1.32 0.24
N LYS A 86 -20.26 0.21 0.41
CA LYS A 86 -21.01 -0.12 1.62
C LYS A 86 -20.81 -1.59 1.98
N LEU A 87 -20.26 -1.83 3.16
CA LEU A 87 -19.98 -3.13 3.72
C LEU A 87 -20.88 -3.35 4.93
N VAL A 88 -21.53 -4.51 5.00
CA VAL A 88 -22.33 -4.94 6.15
C VAL A 88 -21.83 -6.29 6.62
N LEU A 89 -21.28 -6.33 7.84
CA LEU A 89 -20.74 -7.54 8.47
C LEU A 89 -21.53 -7.85 9.74
N THR A 90 -21.63 -9.13 10.11
CA THR A 90 -22.27 -9.53 11.38
C THR A 90 -21.29 -10.34 12.23
N VAL A 91 -21.08 -9.94 13.48
CA VAL A 91 -20.20 -10.67 14.41
C VAL A 91 -20.70 -12.09 14.61
N GLY A 92 -19.79 -13.06 14.52
CA GLY A 92 -20.08 -14.49 14.60
C GLY A 92 -20.62 -15.11 13.31
N SER A 93 -20.87 -14.32 12.25
CA SER A 93 -21.24 -14.81 10.93
C SER A 93 -20.09 -14.62 9.93
N ARG A 94 -19.92 -15.59 9.04
CA ARG A 94 -19.05 -15.45 7.87
C ARG A 94 -19.74 -14.74 6.71
N ASP A 95 -21.06 -14.61 6.75
CA ASP A 95 -21.81 -13.90 5.73
C ASP A 95 -21.63 -12.38 5.91
N ALA A 96 -21.33 -11.73 4.79
CA ALA A 96 -21.24 -10.29 4.63
C ALA A 96 -22.07 -9.83 3.43
N ALA A 97 -22.29 -8.53 3.32
CA ALA A 97 -22.76 -7.90 2.10
C ALA A 97 -21.82 -6.76 1.69
N VAL A 98 -21.38 -6.76 0.43
CA VAL A 98 -20.58 -5.69 -0.18
C VAL A 98 -21.43 -5.08 -1.30
N ASN A 99 -21.78 -3.80 -1.17
CA ASN A 99 -22.71 -3.11 -2.07
C ASN A 99 -24.03 -3.87 -2.29
N GLY A 100 -24.52 -4.53 -1.23
CA GLY A 100 -25.75 -5.33 -1.26
C GLY A 100 -25.58 -6.74 -1.82
N VAL A 101 -24.43 -7.06 -2.42
CA VAL A 101 -24.11 -8.42 -2.90
C VAL A 101 -23.61 -9.26 -1.74
N LYS A 102 -24.20 -10.45 -1.56
CA LYS A 102 -23.78 -11.38 -0.51
C LYS A 102 -22.39 -11.94 -0.81
N THR A 103 -21.50 -11.86 0.18
CA THR A 103 -20.11 -12.33 0.09
C THR A 103 -19.76 -13.10 1.36
N SER A 104 -18.83 -14.05 1.27
CA SER A 104 -18.39 -14.86 2.42
C SER A 104 -16.98 -14.48 2.85
N MET A 105 -16.79 -14.32 4.17
CA MET A 105 -15.50 -14.06 4.80
C MET A 105 -14.76 -15.37 5.12
N PRO A 106 -13.41 -15.37 5.12
CA PRO A 106 -12.64 -16.52 5.56
C PRO A 106 -12.87 -16.84 7.05
N LEU A 107 -13.11 -15.81 7.87
CA LEU A 107 -13.40 -15.93 9.28
C LEU A 107 -14.44 -14.88 9.70
N ALA A 108 -15.28 -15.21 10.67
CA ALA A 108 -16.29 -14.28 11.16
C ALA A 108 -15.65 -13.16 12.00
N PRO A 109 -16.16 -11.91 11.95
CA PRO A 109 -15.82 -10.89 12.91
C PRO A 109 -16.10 -11.37 14.33
N ALA A 110 -15.25 -10.96 15.28
CA ALA A 110 -15.32 -11.42 16.67
C ALA A 110 -15.13 -10.25 17.62
N VAL A 111 -15.76 -10.33 18.80
CA VAL A 111 -15.51 -9.40 19.91
C VAL A 111 -14.61 -10.08 20.92
N ILE A 112 -13.48 -9.45 21.25
CA ILE A 112 -12.52 -9.93 22.24
C ILE A 112 -12.14 -8.74 23.10
N ASN A 113 -12.22 -8.87 24.43
CA ASN A 113 -11.91 -7.79 25.37
C ASN A 113 -12.60 -6.46 25.01
N ASN A 114 -13.88 -6.53 24.60
CA ASN A 114 -14.70 -5.39 24.18
C ASN A 114 -14.23 -4.66 22.89
N VAL A 115 -13.29 -5.25 22.15
CA VAL A 115 -12.82 -4.77 20.85
C VAL A 115 -13.39 -5.65 19.75
N THR A 116 -13.97 -5.04 18.73
CA THR A 116 -14.47 -5.75 17.54
C THR A 116 -13.35 -5.91 16.53
N TYR A 117 -13.03 -7.15 16.20
CA TYR A 117 -12.02 -7.52 15.21
C TYR A 117 -12.66 -8.04 13.94
N VAL A 118 -12.06 -7.70 12.81
CA VAL A 118 -12.48 -8.09 11.45
C VAL A 118 -11.30 -8.70 10.68
N PRO A 119 -11.55 -9.56 9.66
CA PRO A 119 -10.48 -10.08 8.81
C PRO A 119 -9.87 -8.97 7.94
N LEU A 120 -8.57 -8.70 8.11
CA LEU A 120 -7.86 -7.61 7.42
C LEU A 120 -8.00 -7.68 5.89
N ARG A 121 -7.65 -8.83 5.30
CA ARG A 121 -7.68 -9.05 3.84
C ARG A 121 -9.08 -8.78 3.28
N PHE A 122 -10.10 -9.41 3.88
CA PHE A 122 -11.48 -9.23 3.42
C PHE A 122 -11.93 -7.76 3.46
N VAL A 123 -11.66 -7.05 4.56
CA VAL A 123 -12.08 -5.65 4.70
C VAL A 123 -11.41 -4.75 3.66
N SER A 124 -10.13 -4.98 3.42
CA SER A 124 -9.36 -4.21 2.44
C SER A 124 -9.86 -4.48 1.02
N ASP A 125 -10.01 -5.75 0.62
CA ASP A 125 -10.57 -6.11 -0.70
C ASP A 125 -11.99 -5.56 -0.88
N ALA A 126 -12.84 -5.71 0.14
CA ALA A 126 -14.22 -5.26 0.09
C ALA A 126 -14.36 -3.73 0.08
N SER A 127 -13.36 -2.99 0.59
CA SER A 127 -13.27 -1.54 0.46
C SER A 127 -12.88 -1.08 -0.95
N GLY A 128 -12.50 -2.02 -1.83
CA GLY A 128 -11.96 -1.74 -3.16
C GLY A 128 -10.46 -1.45 -3.18
N GLY A 129 -9.77 -1.59 -2.04
CA GLY A 129 -8.33 -1.58 -1.95
C GLY A 129 -7.71 -2.96 -2.19
N ASN A 130 -6.41 -3.07 -1.96
CA ASN A 130 -5.63 -4.29 -2.15
C ASN A 130 -4.80 -4.61 -0.90
N VAL A 131 -4.59 -5.90 -0.61
CA VAL A 131 -3.65 -6.38 0.42
C VAL A 131 -2.65 -7.34 -0.17
N GLU A 132 -1.39 -6.94 -0.11
CA GLU A 132 -0.26 -7.73 -0.54
C GLU A 132 0.59 -8.17 0.64
N PHE A 133 1.02 -9.42 0.57
CA PHE A 133 1.96 -10.03 1.51
C PHE A 133 3.22 -10.32 0.71
N TYR A 134 4.35 -9.76 1.15
CA TYR A 134 5.61 -9.90 0.43
C TYR A 134 6.50 -10.92 1.12
N ASP A 135 6.87 -11.97 0.41
CA ASP A 135 7.80 -12.97 0.92
C ASP A 135 9.15 -12.32 1.23
N GLY A 136 9.68 -12.61 2.42
CA GLY A 136 10.95 -12.03 2.90
C GLY A 136 10.82 -10.65 3.55
N TYR A 137 9.62 -10.08 3.64
CA TYR A 137 9.36 -8.84 4.37
C TYR A 137 8.45 -9.09 5.58
N ASP A 138 8.80 -8.50 6.72
CA ASP A 138 7.94 -8.47 7.92
C ASP A 138 6.91 -7.32 7.83
N VAL A 139 6.19 -7.25 6.71
CA VAL A 139 5.15 -6.24 6.46
C VAL A 139 3.98 -6.81 5.66
N VAL A 140 2.77 -6.38 6.02
CA VAL A 140 1.57 -6.47 5.19
C VAL A 140 1.30 -5.10 4.63
N TRP A 141 1.26 -5.01 3.30
CA TRP A 141 1.01 -3.76 2.60
C TRP A 141 -0.45 -3.69 2.17
N VAL A 142 -1.09 -2.57 2.49
CA VAL A 142 -2.46 -2.29 2.10
C VAL A 142 -2.47 -1.01 1.29
N LEU A 143 -3.08 -1.06 0.12
CA LEU A 143 -3.43 0.14 -0.63
C LEU A 143 -4.92 0.40 -0.48
N SER A 144 -5.28 1.64 -0.16
CA SER A 144 -6.67 2.07 -0.25
C SER A 144 -7.14 2.07 -1.70
N ALA A 145 -8.46 2.02 -1.90
CA ALA A 145 -9.04 1.95 -3.24
C ALA A 145 -8.58 3.09 -4.16
N LYS A 146 -8.44 4.31 -3.61
CA LYS A 146 -8.01 5.47 -4.39
C LYS A 146 -6.55 5.36 -4.85
N GLN A 147 -5.65 4.79 -4.05
CA GLN A 147 -4.24 4.64 -4.44
C GLN A 147 -4.06 3.52 -5.46
N ASP A 148 -4.74 2.40 -5.26
CA ASP A 148 -4.74 1.27 -6.21
C ASP A 148 -5.30 1.69 -7.58
N GLN A 149 -6.41 2.44 -7.58
CA GLN A 149 -6.98 3.04 -8.79
C GLN A 149 -6.05 4.08 -9.41
N LEU A 150 -5.37 4.89 -8.61
CA LEU A 150 -4.50 5.96 -9.11
C LEU A 150 -3.35 5.35 -9.91
N PHE A 151 -2.71 4.33 -9.36
CA PHE A 151 -1.66 3.63 -10.08
C PHE A 151 -2.14 3.09 -11.42
N SER A 152 -3.28 2.38 -11.43
CA SER A 152 -3.85 1.84 -12.66
C SER A 152 -4.13 2.95 -13.68
N ALA A 153 -4.70 4.07 -13.24
CA ALA A 153 -4.99 5.21 -14.11
C ALA A 153 -3.71 5.83 -14.69
N ILE A 154 -2.63 5.92 -13.90
CA ILE A 154 -1.34 6.42 -14.39
C ILE A 154 -0.75 5.46 -15.42
N MET A 155 -0.74 4.15 -15.14
CA MET A 155 -0.19 3.11 -16.03
C MET A 155 -0.85 3.09 -17.42
N PHE A 156 -2.14 3.43 -17.48
CA PHE A 156 -2.89 3.47 -18.74
C PHE A 156 -3.07 4.90 -19.29
N GLU A 157 -2.39 5.90 -18.73
CA GLU A 157 -2.54 7.33 -19.06
C GLU A 157 -4.01 7.81 -19.14
N ASP A 158 -4.87 7.31 -18.25
CA ASP A 158 -6.23 7.84 -18.08
C ASP A 158 -6.18 9.15 -17.27
N LEU A 159 -5.75 10.22 -17.94
CA LEU A 159 -5.54 11.54 -17.32
C LEU A 159 -6.78 12.06 -16.59
N LYS A 160 -7.97 11.72 -17.07
CA LYS A 160 -9.23 12.14 -16.45
C LYS A 160 -9.41 11.44 -15.10
N GLU A 161 -9.13 10.15 -15.05
CA GLU A 161 -9.23 9.38 -13.81
C GLU A 161 -8.09 9.72 -12.85
N VAL A 162 -6.88 9.95 -13.35
CA VAL A 162 -5.77 10.51 -12.56
C VAL A 162 -6.20 11.81 -11.90
N GLU A 163 -6.72 12.77 -12.66
CA GLU A 163 -7.19 14.04 -12.12
C GLU A 163 -8.29 13.86 -11.07
N ARG A 164 -9.27 12.97 -11.32
CA ARG A 164 -10.34 12.67 -10.35
C ARG A 164 -9.77 12.13 -9.03
N LEU A 165 -8.82 11.21 -9.11
CA LEU A 165 -8.23 10.54 -7.96
C LEU A 165 -7.34 11.47 -7.14
N LEU A 166 -6.50 12.27 -7.81
CA LEU A 166 -5.73 13.33 -7.15
C LEU A 166 -6.66 14.35 -6.46
N ALA A 167 -7.79 14.70 -7.08
CA ALA A 167 -8.77 15.63 -6.50
C ALA A 167 -9.45 15.11 -5.22
N ILE A 168 -9.51 13.80 -5.01
CA ILE A 168 -10.00 13.19 -3.75
C ILE A 168 -8.86 12.84 -2.79
N GLY A 169 -7.64 13.32 -3.06
CA GLY A 169 -6.47 13.16 -2.21
C GLY A 169 -5.80 11.80 -2.32
N ALA A 170 -5.86 11.15 -3.48
CA ALA A 170 -4.87 10.13 -3.81
C ALA A 170 -3.50 10.80 -3.99
N ASP A 171 -2.43 10.08 -3.69
CA ASP A 171 -1.07 10.63 -3.62
C ASP A 171 -0.18 9.82 -4.58
N PRO A 172 0.32 10.44 -5.66
CA PRO A 172 1.11 9.74 -6.67
C PRO A 172 2.46 9.29 -6.13
N THR A 173 2.87 9.74 -4.94
CA THR A 173 4.12 9.35 -4.30
C THR A 173 4.01 8.10 -3.44
N VAL A 174 2.79 7.56 -3.23
CA VAL A 174 2.57 6.36 -2.42
C VAL A 174 3.07 5.09 -3.13
N PRO A 175 4.01 4.34 -2.53
CA PRO A 175 4.51 3.07 -3.05
C PRO A 175 3.48 1.93 -3.11
N ILE A 176 3.68 1.04 -4.08
CA ILE A 176 2.88 -0.17 -4.31
C ILE A 176 3.68 -1.37 -3.81
N GLY A 177 3.89 -1.37 -2.49
CA GLY A 177 4.67 -2.38 -1.80
C GLY A 177 5.98 -1.85 -1.21
N PRO A 178 6.64 -2.67 -0.37
CA PRO A 178 7.84 -2.29 0.36
C PRO A 178 9.07 -2.09 -0.53
N ALA A 179 9.02 -2.55 -1.78
CA ALA A 179 10.06 -2.26 -2.75
C ALA A 179 9.99 -0.81 -3.25
N GLY A 180 8.86 -0.11 -3.14
CA GLY A 180 8.64 1.19 -3.79
C GLY A 180 7.79 1.07 -5.04
N PRO A 181 7.18 2.14 -5.59
CA PRO A 181 6.54 2.04 -6.90
C PRO A 181 7.61 1.72 -7.96
N GLU A 182 7.19 1.17 -9.10
CA GLU A 182 8.02 1.21 -10.30
C GLU A 182 8.20 2.68 -10.71
N TRP A 183 9.25 3.35 -10.22
CA TRP A 183 9.55 4.75 -10.57
C TRP A 183 9.62 5.00 -12.10
N PHE A 184 9.80 3.92 -12.87
CA PHE A 184 9.62 3.85 -14.33
C PHE A 184 8.32 4.49 -14.84
N VAL A 185 7.25 4.49 -14.04
CA VAL A 185 5.99 5.15 -14.40
C VAL A 185 6.15 6.66 -14.57
N PHE A 186 6.95 7.30 -13.71
CA PHE A 186 7.28 8.71 -13.90
C PHE A 186 8.25 8.88 -15.07
N ALA A 187 9.26 8.02 -15.20
CA ALA A 187 10.25 8.12 -16.29
C ALA A 187 9.61 8.20 -17.69
N ASN A 188 8.50 7.49 -17.91
CA ASN A 188 7.77 7.50 -19.18
C ASN A 188 6.55 8.43 -19.20
N GLY A 189 6.29 9.16 -18.11
CA GLY A 189 5.13 10.04 -18.01
C GLY A 189 5.05 11.05 -19.15
N SER A 190 3.83 11.33 -19.59
CA SER A 190 3.55 12.41 -20.54
C SER A 190 3.57 13.77 -19.83
N ILE A 191 3.84 14.84 -20.57
CA ILE A 191 3.80 16.20 -20.00
C ILE A 191 2.47 16.51 -19.28
N PRO A 192 1.28 16.16 -19.84
CA PRO A 192 0.01 16.35 -19.15
C PRO A 192 -0.09 15.62 -17.81
N LEU A 193 0.54 14.45 -17.69
CA LEU A 193 0.57 13.70 -16.44
C LEU A 193 1.40 14.45 -15.38
N TYR A 194 2.58 14.96 -15.75
CA TYR A 194 3.37 15.80 -14.84
C TYR A 194 2.64 17.09 -14.46
N GLU A 195 1.94 17.73 -15.39
CA GLU A 195 1.11 18.89 -15.10
C GLU A 195 0.05 18.58 -14.04
N LEU A 196 -0.60 17.42 -14.11
CA LEU A 196 -1.55 16.98 -13.09
C LEU A 196 -0.87 16.78 -11.74
N PHE A 197 0.26 16.07 -11.68
CA PHE A 197 0.97 15.87 -10.42
C PHE A 197 1.35 17.19 -9.74
N LEU A 198 1.93 18.13 -10.50
CA LEU A 198 2.31 19.45 -9.99
C LEU A 198 1.09 20.28 -9.60
N LYS A 199 0.01 20.23 -10.38
CA LYS A 199 -1.26 20.93 -10.08
C LYS A 199 -1.84 20.49 -8.72
N TYR A 200 -1.69 19.22 -8.37
CA TYR A 200 -2.18 18.65 -7.11
C TYR A 200 -1.12 18.63 -5.99
N GLY A 201 -0.03 19.39 -6.15
CA GLY A 201 0.90 19.69 -5.06
C GLY A 201 2.04 18.70 -4.88
N MET A 202 2.31 17.83 -5.85
CA MET A 202 3.55 17.06 -5.87
C MET A 202 4.74 18.04 -5.95
N ASP A 203 5.72 17.86 -5.09
CA ASP A 203 6.97 18.62 -5.13
C ASP A 203 7.73 18.30 -6.42
N ILE A 204 8.10 19.32 -7.18
CA ILE A 204 8.90 19.19 -8.40
C ILE A 204 10.27 18.52 -8.12
N ASN A 205 10.77 18.67 -6.89
CA ASN A 205 12.00 18.06 -6.40
C ASN A 205 11.74 16.89 -5.44
N TYR A 206 10.55 16.28 -5.50
CA TYR A 206 10.25 15.10 -4.71
C TYR A 206 11.35 14.04 -4.93
N TYR A 207 11.85 13.54 -3.81
CA TYR A 207 12.95 12.58 -3.75
C TYR A 207 12.44 11.26 -3.19
N SER A 208 12.40 10.20 -4.00
CA SER A 208 11.92 8.91 -3.52
C SER A 208 12.85 8.36 -2.44
N GLN A 209 12.30 7.83 -1.34
CA GLN A 209 13.15 7.20 -0.32
C GLN A 209 13.60 5.79 -0.74
N GLU A 210 12.85 5.17 -1.66
CA GLU A 210 13.14 3.88 -2.29
C GLU A 210 13.90 4.05 -3.63
N TRP A 211 14.51 2.97 -4.15
CA TRP A 211 15.19 2.89 -5.46
C TRP A 211 16.10 4.07 -5.84
N HIS A 212 17.32 4.08 -5.31
CA HIS A 212 18.38 5.03 -5.68
C HIS A 212 18.07 6.52 -5.47
N GLY A 213 16.95 6.90 -4.86
CA GLY A 213 16.67 8.30 -4.54
C GLY A 213 16.52 9.14 -5.79
N SER A 214 15.53 8.80 -6.62
CA SER A 214 15.31 9.45 -7.90
C SER A 214 14.39 10.66 -7.75
N THR A 215 14.53 11.64 -8.65
CA THR A 215 13.65 12.82 -8.78
C THR A 215 12.95 12.79 -10.13
N LEU A 216 11.87 13.54 -10.33
CA LEU A 216 11.20 13.61 -11.64
C LEU A 216 12.19 13.95 -12.77
N LEU A 217 13.14 14.85 -12.48
CA LEU A 217 14.18 15.24 -13.42
C LEU A 217 15.11 14.07 -13.76
N THR A 218 15.58 13.30 -12.77
CA THR A 218 16.48 12.17 -13.04
C THR A 218 15.78 11.00 -13.73
N SER A 219 14.46 10.83 -13.54
CA SER A 219 13.65 9.89 -14.33
C SER A 219 13.61 10.28 -15.80
N ALA A 220 13.31 11.54 -16.09
CA ALA A 220 13.23 12.05 -17.46
C ALA A 220 14.59 11.95 -18.18
N ILE A 221 15.69 12.16 -17.45
CA ILE A 221 17.05 11.95 -17.94
C ILE A 221 17.31 10.47 -18.24
N THR A 222 16.98 9.57 -17.32
CA THR A 222 17.15 8.11 -17.50
C THR A 222 16.33 7.58 -18.68
N ALA A 223 15.15 8.16 -18.92
CA ALA A 223 14.33 7.84 -20.08
C ALA A 223 14.81 8.49 -21.39
N GLY A 224 15.84 9.35 -21.34
CA GLY A 224 16.34 10.10 -22.48
C GLY A 224 15.26 10.94 -23.16
N ARG A 225 14.49 11.69 -22.36
CA ARG A 225 13.33 12.51 -22.79
C ARG A 225 13.65 14.02 -22.70
N PRO A 226 14.20 14.64 -23.76
CA PRO A 226 14.56 16.06 -23.74
C PRO A 226 13.36 16.99 -23.49
N ASP A 227 12.18 16.63 -24.01
CA ASP A 227 10.93 17.36 -23.82
C ASP A 227 10.49 17.41 -22.34
N ALA A 228 10.57 16.27 -21.65
CA ALA A 228 10.28 16.17 -20.23
C ALA A 228 11.31 16.92 -19.38
N VAL A 229 12.61 16.79 -19.71
CA VAL A 229 13.67 17.54 -19.03
C VAL A 229 13.44 19.05 -19.16
N ALA A 230 13.18 19.55 -20.38
CA ALA A 230 12.88 20.95 -20.62
C ALA A 230 11.71 21.45 -19.76
N PHE A 231 10.60 20.70 -19.77
CA PHE A 231 9.42 21.03 -18.97
C PHE A 231 9.72 21.06 -17.47
N LEU A 232 10.40 20.05 -16.92
CA LEU A 232 10.69 19.96 -15.48
C LEU A 232 11.62 21.10 -15.03
N LEU A 233 12.64 21.43 -15.82
CA LEU A 233 13.51 22.59 -15.55
C LEU A 233 12.71 23.90 -15.58
N GLU A 234 11.82 24.09 -16.56
CA GLU A 234 10.92 25.25 -16.63
C GLU A 234 10.02 25.35 -15.38
N LYS A 235 9.58 24.22 -14.83
CA LYS A 235 8.80 24.16 -13.58
C LYS A 235 9.64 24.29 -12.31
N GLY A 236 10.95 24.48 -12.43
CA GLY A 236 11.85 24.75 -11.31
C GLY A 236 12.47 23.51 -10.67
N ALA A 237 12.58 22.40 -11.42
CA ALA A 237 13.39 21.27 -10.98
C ALA A 237 14.84 21.70 -10.72
N ASP A 238 15.44 21.15 -9.67
CA ASP A 238 16.82 21.44 -9.28
C ASP A 238 17.80 20.59 -10.11
N PRO A 239 18.60 21.21 -11.01
CA PRO A 239 19.55 20.47 -11.83
C PRO A 239 20.80 20.01 -11.06
N GLU A 240 20.93 20.37 -9.77
CA GLU A 240 22.05 19.97 -8.91
C GLU A 240 21.63 18.97 -7.81
N LEU A 241 20.35 18.61 -7.70
CA LEU A 241 19.87 17.64 -6.72
C LEU A 241 20.34 16.22 -7.07
N THR A 242 21.27 15.69 -6.27
CA THR A 242 21.93 14.40 -6.52
C THR A 242 21.08 13.19 -6.13
N GLU A 243 21.15 12.13 -6.93
CA GLU A 243 20.62 10.82 -6.57
C GLU A 243 21.37 10.20 -5.37
N ARG A 244 20.86 9.10 -4.82
CA ARG A 244 21.44 8.43 -3.63
C ARG A 244 22.86 7.90 -3.85
N ASN A 245 23.21 7.61 -5.10
CA ASN A 245 24.56 7.20 -5.50
C ASN A 245 25.53 8.39 -5.64
N GLY A 246 25.05 9.62 -5.45
CA GLY A 246 25.83 10.86 -5.52
C GLY A 246 25.93 11.48 -6.92
N PHE A 247 25.28 10.90 -7.94
CA PHE A 247 25.28 11.48 -9.28
C PHE A 247 24.41 12.74 -9.32
N THR A 248 24.97 13.83 -9.84
CA THR A 248 24.18 14.98 -10.29
C THR A 248 23.38 14.61 -11.54
N PRO A 249 22.26 15.31 -11.82
CA PRO A 249 21.53 15.18 -13.08
C PRO A 249 22.43 15.26 -14.32
N LEU A 250 23.41 16.17 -14.32
CA LEU A 250 24.36 16.32 -15.44
C LEU A 250 25.31 15.11 -15.58
N GLU A 251 25.83 14.57 -14.48
CA GLU A 251 26.67 13.37 -14.51
C GLU A 251 25.86 12.15 -14.96
N LEU A 252 24.60 12.04 -14.53
CA LEU A 252 23.69 10.99 -14.94
C LEU A 252 23.43 11.02 -16.45
N ALA A 253 23.18 12.21 -17.02
CA ALA A 253 22.98 12.38 -18.46
C ALA A 253 24.21 11.93 -19.27
N ARG A 254 25.42 12.30 -18.82
CA ARG A 254 26.68 11.85 -19.47
C ARG A 254 26.92 10.36 -19.33
N TYR A 255 26.56 9.78 -18.19
CA TYR A 255 26.65 8.33 -17.97
C TYR A 255 25.80 7.58 -18.99
N TRP A 256 24.52 7.97 -19.14
CA TRP A 256 23.60 7.34 -20.08
C TRP A 256 23.96 7.59 -21.53
N GLN A 257 24.40 8.80 -21.90
CA GLN A 257 24.94 9.10 -23.23
C GLN A 257 26.02 8.08 -23.62
N LYS A 258 26.99 7.84 -22.73
CA LYS A 258 28.04 6.86 -22.96
C LYS A 258 27.48 5.44 -23.09
N GLN A 259 26.46 5.07 -22.32
CA GLN A 259 25.83 3.75 -22.49
C GLN A 259 25.23 3.59 -23.90
N ILE A 260 24.57 4.62 -24.43
CA ILE A 260 24.04 4.61 -25.80
C ILE A 260 25.19 4.49 -26.83
N GLU A 261 26.28 5.25 -26.67
CA GLU A 261 27.46 5.15 -27.54
C GLU A 261 28.11 3.75 -27.50
N ASP A 262 28.13 3.12 -26.32
CA ASP A 262 28.63 1.76 -26.10
C ASP A 262 27.64 0.68 -26.62
N GLY A 263 26.50 1.07 -27.19
CA GLY A 263 25.54 0.18 -27.85
C GLY A 263 24.42 -0.34 -26.95
N TYR A 264 24.12 0.34 -25.84
CA TYR A 264 22.92 0.05 -25.06
C TYR A 264 21.66 0.19 -25.90
N THR A 265 20.75 -0.77 -25.76
CA THR A 265 19.38 -0.68 -26.29
C THR A 265 18.37 -0.91 -25.18
N ASN A 266 17.21 -0.28 -25.30
CA ASN A 266 16.11 -0.50 -24.37
C ASN A 266 15.66 -1.97 -24.46
N ILE A 267 15.67 -2.65 -23.32
CA ILE A 267 15.43 -4.09 -23.20
C ILE A 267 13.97 -4.50 -23.45
N ILE A 268 13.04 -3.55 -23.36
CA ILE A 268 11.61 -3.77 -23.57
C ILE A 268 11.27 -3.59 -25.05
N ASP A 269 11.74 -2.49 -25.64
CA ASP A 269 11.50 -2.15 -27.04
C ASP A 269 12.68 -1.32 -27.56
N GLU A 270 13.45 -1.88 -28.49
CA GLU A 270 14.62 -1.21 -29.08
C GLU A 270 14.24 0.12 -29.75
N SER A 271 13.01 0.28 -30.25
CA SER A 271 12.54 1.53 -30.86
C SER A 271 12.35 2.67 -29.85
N LEU A 272 12.29 2.35 -28.55
CA LEU A 272 12.27 3.29 -27.45
C LEU A 272 13.67 3.60 -26.90
N THR A 273 14.74 3.14 -27.57
CA THR A 273 16.12 3.47 -27.17
C THR A 273 16.38 4.94 -27.44
N PRO A 274 16.76 5.74 -26.42
CA PRO A 274 17.13 7.14 -26.65
C PRO A 274 18.39 7.25 -27.50
N THR A 275 18.49 8.34 -28.24
CA THR A 275 19.63 8.62 -29.13
C THR A 275 20.74 9.38 -28.40
N VAL A 276 21.94 9.42 -28.98
CA VAL A 276 23.02 10.27 -28.47
C VAL A 276 22.60 11.75 -28.55
N GLU A 277 21.85 12.13 -29.59
CA GLU A 277 21.31 13.47 -29.79
C GLU A 277 20.30 13.88 -28.71
N ASP A 278 19.50 12.94 -28.19
CA ASP A 278 18.61 13.20 -27.05
C ASP A 278 19.42 13.59 -25.82
N TYR A 279 20.50 12.85 -25.54
CA TYR A 279 21.38 13.17 -24.41
C TYR A 279 22.20 14.43 -24.63
N ASP A 280 22.64 14.75 -25.85
CA ASP A 280 23.28 16.03 -26.17
C ASP A 280 22.35 17.21 -25.85
N ALA A 281 21.06 17.08 -26.18
CA ALA A 281 20.07 18.10 -25.86
C ALA A 281 19.87 18.25 -24.35
N ILE A 282 19.75 17.14 -23.62
CA ILE A 282 19.61 17.11 -22.16
C ILE A 282 20.82 17.75 -21.47
N ILE A 283 22.04 17.36 -21.86
CA ILE A 283 23.28 17.89 -21.31
C ILE A 283 23.35 19.41 -21.50
N ARG A 284 23.04 19.90 -22.70
CA ARG A 284 23.02 21.34 -22.98
C ARG A 284 22.03 22.08 -22.07
N MET A 285 20.80 21.56 -21.92
CA MET A 285 19.79 22.19 -21.06
C MET A 285 20.23 22.26 -19.59
N LEU A 286 20.84 21.20 -19.07
CA LEU A 286 21.36 21.17 -17.70
C LEU A 286 22.52 22.15 -17.51
N GLU A 287 23.47 22.21 -18.46
CA GLU A 287 24.58 23.17 -18.42
C GLU A 287 24.09 24.63 -18.43
N GLU A 288 23.11 24.94 -19.29
CA GLU A 288 22.50 26.27 -19.38
C GLU A 288 21.78 26.65 -18.09
N GLU A 289 20.97 25.77 -17.52
CA GLU A 289 20.24 26.01 -16.27
C GLU A 289 21.18 26.18 -15.07
N ILE A 290 22.22 25.35 -14.96
CA ILE A 290 23.24 25.45 -13.90
C ILE A 290 24.02 26.77 -14.03
N ALA A 291 24.36 27.18 -15.26
CA ALA A 291 25.06 28.44 -15.50
C ALA A 291 24.20 29.65 -15.16
N ALA A 292 22.89 29.60 -15.42
CA ALA A 292 21.95 30.68 -15.12
C ALA A 292 21.73 30.91 -13.61
N LYS A 293 21.99 29.91 -12.76
CA LYS A 293 21.82 29.98 -11.30
C LYS A 293 23.07 30.46 -10.54
N LYS A 294 24.21 30.67 -11.21
CA LYS A 294 25.48 31.13 -10.63
C LYS A 294 25.70 32.63 -10.79
#